data_AF-A0A847CNV6-F1
#
_entry.id   AF-A0A847CNV6-F1
#
_cell.length_a   1.000
_cell.length_b   1.000
_cell.length_c   1.000
_cell.angle_alpha   90.00
_cell.angle_beta   90.00
_cell.angle_gamma   90.00
#
_symmetry.space_group_name_H-M   'P 1'
#
loop_
_entity.id
_entity.type
_entity.pdbx_description
1 polymer ?
#
loop_
_entity_poly.entity_id
_entity_poly.type
_entity_poly.pdbx_seq_one_letter_code
_entity_poly.pdbx_strand_id
1 'polypeptide(L)' 'APLGPGLEVTRAQLLFGVRHEGALTIDDLVDRRTRVGMCADDRALVLDAAHWALDQG' A
#
# COMPACT_ATOMS: atom_id res chain seq x y z
N ALA A 1 4.66 -4.79 10.71
CA ALA A 1 5.27 -3.51 11.12
C ALA A 1 4.97 -2.45 10.07
N PRO A 2 4.95 -1.17 10.46
CA PRO A 2 4.90 -0.02 9.54
C PRO A 2 5.96 -0.10 8.43
N LEU A 3 5.63 0.44 7.26
CA LEU A 3 6.53 0.49 6.10
C LEU A 3 7.57 1.61 6.20
N GLY A 4 7.35 2.60 7.06
CA GLY A 4 8.27 3.69 7.31
C GLY A 4 8.00 4.36 8.66
N PRO A 5 8.93 5.18 9.15
CA PRO A 5 8.72 5.98 10.35
C PRO A 5 7.48 6.86 10.20
N GLY A 6 6.59 6.85 11.21
CA GLY A 6 5.37 7.67 11.20
C GLY A 6 4.23 7.15 10.32
N LEU A 7 4.43 6.09 9.53
CA LEU A 7 3.37 5.47 8.74
C LEU A 7 2.55 4.49 9.57
N GLU A 8 1.25 4.45 9.33
CA GLU A 8 0.37 3.39 9.85
C GLU A 8 0.26 2.20 8.90
N VAL A 9 0.63 2.39 7.62
CA VAL A 9 0.50 1.38 6.57
C VAL A 9 1.56 0.29 6.73
N THR A 10 1.12 -0.96 6.63
CA THR A 10 1.94 -2.17 6.74
C THR A 10 1.83 -3.03 5.47
N ARG A 11 2.81 -3.90 5.22
CA ARG A 11 2.75 -4.90 4.13
C ARG A 11 1.49 -5.78 4.21
N ALA A 12 1.04 -6.12 5.42
CA ALA A 12 -0.13 -6.96 5.63
C ALA A 12 -1.43 -6.27 5.18
N GLN A 13 -1.57 -4.96 5.43
CA GLN A 13 -2.71 -4.20 4.93
C GLN A 13 -2.72 -4.09 3.41
N LEU A 14 -1.55 -3.88 2.79
CA LEU A 14 -1.44 -3.87 1.32
C LEU A 14 -1.85 -5.22 0.72
N LEU A 15 -1.33 -6.32 1.26
CA LEU A 15 -1.68 -7.67 0.81
C LEU A 15 -3.16 -8.01 1.05
N PHE A 16 -3.74 -7.52 2.14
CA PHE A 16 -5.18 -7.65 2.40
C PHE A 16 -6.01 -6.92 1.34
N GLY A 17 -5.60 -5.70 0.99
CA GLY A 17 -6.23 -4.91 -0.08
C GLY A 17 -6.29 -5.67 -1.40
N VAL A 18 -5.23 -6.39 -1.75
CA VAL A 18 -5.21 -7.26 -2.94
C VAL A 18 -6.12 -8.47 -2.78
N ARG A 19 -5.91 -9.29 -1.75
CA ARG A 19 -6.56 -10.61 -1.61
C ARG A 19 -8.05 -10.57 -1.25
N HIS A 20 -8.49 -9.53 -0.56
CA HIS A 20 -9.84 -9.48 0.02
C HIS A 20 -10.64 -8.27 -0.42
N GLU A 21 -9.99 -7.19 -0.85
CA GLU A 21 -10.67 -5.96 -1.26
C GLU A 21 -10.56 -5.69 -2.77
N GLY A 22 -9.96 -6.60 -3.52
CA GLY A 22 -9.89 -6.56 -4.97
C GLY A 22 -9.12 -5.35 -5.52
N ALA A 23 -8.07 -4.89 -4.82
CA ALA A 23 -7.16 -3.89 -5.36
C ALA A 23 -6.40 -4.49 -6.55
N LEU A 24 -6.47 -3.83 -7.71
CA LEU A 24 -5.85 -4.30 -8.96
C LEU A 24 -4.68 -3.43 -9.39
N THR A 25 -4.53 -2.26 -8.78
CA THR A 25 -3.53 -1.26 -9.15
C THR A 25 -2.84 -0.68 -7.92
N ILE A 26 -1.67 -0.09 -8.13
CA ILE A 26 -0.95 0.68 -7.10
C ILE A 26 -1.86 1.76 -6.52
N ASP A 27 -2.60 2.47 -7.36
CA ASP A 27 -3.45 3.58 -6.93
C ASP A 27 -4.64 3.12 -6.09
N ASP A 28 -5.15 1.90 -6.31
CA ASP A 28 -6.15 1.30 -5.41
C ASP A 28 -5.59 1.16 -3.99
N LEU A 29 -4.37 0.61 -3.87
CA LEU A 29 -3.72 0.40 -2.58
C LEU A 29 -3.32 1.73 -1.91
N VAL A 30 -2.63 2.58 -2.66
CA VAL A 30 -1.91 3.75 -2.15
C VAL A 30 -2.83 4.97 -2.02
N ASP A 31 -3.73 5.19 -2.97
CA ASP A 31 -4.57 6.41 -2.99
C ASP A 31 -5.98 6.18 -2.45
N ARG A 32 -6.53 4.97 -2.60
CA ARG A 32 -7.93 4.69 -2.22
C ARG A 32 -8.07 3.96 -0.89
N ARG A 33 -7.37 2.83 -0.70
CA ARG A 33 -7.49 1.99 0.51
C ARG A 33 -6.77 2.58 1.70
N THR A 34 -5.54 3.02 1.50
CA THR A 34 -4.70 3.54 2.58
C THR A 34 -4.64 5.06 2.61
N ARG A 35 -4.87 5.73 1.46
CA ARG A 35 -4.73 7.19 1.26
C ARG A 35 -3.33 7.75 1.58
N VAL A 36 -2.34 6.88 1.79
CA VAL A 36 -0.94 7.28 2.05
C VAL A 36 -0.35 8.06 0.88
N GLY A 37 -0.89 7.86 -0.33
CA GLY A 37 -0.51 8.62 -1.53
C GLY A 37 -0.83 10.12 -1.51
N MET A 38 -1.62 10.60 -0.55
CA MET A 38 -1.89 12.03 -0.38
C MET A 38 -0.65 12.83 0.06
N CYS A 39 0.33 12.17 0.67
CA CYS A 39 1.65 12.72 0.96
C CYS A 39 2.67 12.10 0.00
N ALA A 40 3.38 12.94 -0.76
CA ALA A 40 4.32 12.46 -1.78
C ALA A 40 5.51 11.68 -1.17
N ASP A 41 5.99 12.13 -0.01
CA ASP A 41 7.10 11.47 0.69
C ASP A 41 6.67 10.09 1.22
N ASP A 42 5.48 10.02 1.82
CA ASP A 42 4.93 8.76 2.32
C ASP A 42 4.57 7.79 1.20
N ARG A 43 4.09 8.31 0.05
CA ARG A 43 3.88 7.52 -1.17
C ARG A 43 5.15 6.78 -1.55
N ALA A 44 6.28 7.50 -1.64
CA ALA A 44 7.55 6.93 -2.05
C ALA A 44 7.99 5.76 -1.14
N LEU A 45 7.70 5.84 0.16
CA LEU A 45 8.03 4.80 1.13
C LEU A 45 7.24 3.51 0.96
N VAL A 46 6.07 3.54 0.31
CA VAL A 46 5.19 2.36 0.18
C VAL A 46 5.15 1.74 -1.21
N LEU A 47 5.66 2.41 -2.26
CA LEU A 47 5.53 1.96 -3.65
C LEU A 47 6.09 0.56 -3.88
N ASP A 48 7.29 0.26 -3.38
CA ASP A 48 7.90 -1.07 -3.54
C ASP A 48 7.06 -2.17 -2.86
N ALA A 49 6.50 -1.86 -1.68
CA ALA A 49 5.65 -2.80 -0.96
C ALA A 49 4.29 -2.99 -1.64
N ALA A 50 3.77 -1.96 -2.31
CA ALA A 50 2.53 -2.04 -3.06
C ALA A 50 2.71 -2.85 -4.36
N HIS A 51 3.83 -2.68 -5.08
CA HIS A 51 4.19 -3.54 -6.21
C HIS A 51 4.32 -4.99 -5.76
N TRP A 52 5.08 -5.24 -4.70
CA TRP A 52 5.21 -6.57 -4.13
C TRP A 52 3.86 -7.20 -3.79
N ALA A 53 2.95 -6.45 -3.16
CA ALA A 53 1.65 -6.98 -2.75
C ALA A 53 0.79 -7.41 -3.95
N LEU A 54 0.81 -6.65 -5.05
CA LEU A 54 0.11 -7.00 -6.30
C LEU A 54 0.67 -8.29 -6.92
N ASP A 55 2.00 -8.49 -6.87
CA ASP A 55 2.64 -9.72 -7.35
C ASP A 55 2.32 -10.97 -6.49
N GLN A 56 1.74 -10.80 -5.28
CA GLN A 56 1.34 -11.89 -4.39
C GLN A 56 -0.15 -12.27 -4.48
N GLY A 57 -0.91 -11.57 -5.33
CA GLY A 57 -2.36 -11.68 -5.50
C GLY A 57 -2.78 -12.63 -6.61
#